data_AF-A0A225UBE2-F1
#
_entry.id   AF-A0A225UBE2-F1
#
_cell.length_a   1.000
_cell.length_b   1.000
_cell.length_c   1.000
_cell.angle_alpha   90.00
_cell.angle_beta   90.00
_cell.angle_gamma   90.00
#
_symmetry.space_group_name_H-M   'P 1'
#
loop_
_entity.id
_entity.type
_entity.pdbx_description
1 polymer ?
#
loop_
_entity_poly.entity_id
_entity_poly.type
_entity_poly.pdbx_seq_one_letter_code
_entity_poly.pdbx_strand_id
1 'polypeptide(L)'
;MDEALLGDDKMELNTIKKPYRQWMEKRDLVRAKVVVESEEGVNQADFYGETALMKAAGDGNLAVVRYLVEAGADVNAEDDTRKTALVHAASTGNNFEIIKFLVQSGAYVNPLDLSGTTALMCAALNGDLVVVRFLIEVGANVNLVDFTKRTALMYAIKNDHLEIAQLLLELGADIEAVNLKLQTPLLQASQKQNLDTVQFLVENKADVNAADHLKMTSLMHAALKNYLNMARFLVKSGADIDAVDENGSTVLIRAVEKTDFRIVKLLIESGADVNAVNNVGKTALMKASEGGDLKVARSLIENGADVNAADSDKWTSV
;
A
#
# COMPACT_ATOMS: atom_id res chain seq x y z
N MET A 1 -15.80 43.27 12.67
CA MET A 1 -15.42 42.10 13.48
C MET A 1 -15.83 40.87 12.70
N ASP A 2 -14.97 40.08 12.08
CA ASP A 2 -13.53 40.10 11.90
C ASP A 2 -13.26 39.18 10.71
N GLU A 3 -12.72 39.71 9.62
CA GLU A 3 -12.23 38.90 8.49
C GLU A 3 -10.79 39.31 8.11
N ALA A 4 -10.07 39.96 9.04
CA ALA A 4 -8.72 40.50 8.83
C ALA A 4 -7.62 39.81 9.66
N LEU A 5 -7.91 38.74 10.41
CA LEU A 5 -6.95 38.15 11.37
C LEU A 5 -6.33 36.80 10.97
N LEU A 6 -6.57 36.28 9.76
CA LEU A 6 -6.01 34.99 9.30
C LEU A 6 -4.83 35.12 8.32
N GLY A 7 -4.38 36.35 8.01
CA GLY A 7 -3.29 36.64 7.07
C GLY A 7 -1.89 36.70 7.70
N ASP A 8 -1.78 37.15 8.96
CA ASP A 8 -0.50 37.49 9.58
C ASP A 8 0.21 36.30 10.26
N ASP A 9 -0.53 35.33 10.81
CA ASP A 9 0.06 34.15 11.49
C ASP A 9 0.89 33.26 10.55
N LYS A 10 0.52 33.18 9.26
CA LYS A 10 1.31 32.41 8.27
C LYS A 10 2.61 33.11 7.88
N MET A 11 2.64 34.46 7.90
CA MET A 11 3.84 35.24 7.60
C MET A 11 4.83 35.19 8.77
N GLU A 12 4.36 35.31 10.01
CA GLU A 12 5.22 35.24 11.19
C GLU A 12 5.83 33.83 11.41
N LEU A 13 5.05 32.77 11.19
CA LEU A 13 5.54 31.38 11.26
C LEU A 13 6.65 31.10 10.23
N ASN A 14 6.55 31.65 9.01
CA ASN A 14 7.59 31.50 8.00
C ASN A 14 8.85 32.31 8.34
N THR A 15 8.69 33.43 9.03
CA THR A 15 9.79 34.34 9.39
C THR A 15 10.65 33.78 10.53
N ILE A 16 10.07 33.02 11.47
CA ILE A 16 10.81 32.35 12.57
C ILE A 16 11.43 31.00 12.13
N LYS A 17 10.75 30.26 11.23
CA LYS A 17 11.23 28.95 10.75
C LYS A 17 12.55 29.03 10.00
N LYS A 18 12.78 30.10 9.22
CA LYS A 18 13.99 30.24 8.38
C LYS A 18 15.28 30.46 9.20
N PRO A 19 15.34 31.40 10.16
CA PRO A 19 16.49 31.54 11.06
C PRO A 19 16.74 30.30 11.93
N TYR A 20 15.67 29.67 12.43
CA TYR A 20 15.79 28.46 13.24
C TYR A 20 16.39 27.29 12.44
N ARG A 21 15.93 27.08 11.20
CA ARG A 21 16.48 26.05 10.30
C ARG A 21 17.97 26.30 10.01
N GLN A 22 18.35 27.54 9.70
CA GLN A 22 19.76 27.90 9.47
C GLN A 22 20.65 27.70 10.70
N TRP A 23 20.11 27.95 11.90
CA TRP A 23 20.84 27.69 13.15
C TRP A 23 21.05 26.19 13.38
N MET A 24 20.00 25.37 13.16
CA MET A 24 20.08 23.90 13.25
C MET A 24 21.11 23.35 12.25
N GLU A 25 21.06 23.78 10.98
CA GLU A 25 22.03 23.37 9.95
C GLU A 25 23.47 23.66 10.35
N LYS A 26 23.75 24.87 10.88
CA LYS A 26 25.09 25.24 11.35
C LYS A 26 25.53 24.40 12.54
N ARG A 27 24.64 24.14 13.50
CA ARG A 27 24.93 23.32 14.67
C ARG A 27 25.28 21.89 14.26
N ASP A 28 24.51 21.31 13.35
CA ASP A 28 24.71 19.94 12.91
C ASP A 28 25.99 19.81 12.04
N LEU A 29 26.32 20.85 11.24
CA LEU A 29 27.60 20.93 10.53
C LEU A 29 28.81 21.02 11.46
N VAL A 30 28.70 21.77 12.58
CA VAL A 30 29.77 21.80 13.59
C VAL A 30 29.97 20.41 14.21
N ARG A 31 28.87 19.69 14.52
CA ARG A 31 28.96 18.31 15.01
C ARG A 31 29.61 17.37 14.00
N ALA A 32 29.26 17.50 12.72
CA ALA A 32 29.86 16.70 11.65
C ALA A 32 31.37 16.92 11.53
N LYS A 33 31.84 18.18 11.68
CA LYS A 33 33.28 18.50 11.70
C LYS A 33 34.01 17.82 12.85
N VAL A 34 33.42 17.82 14.05
CA VAL A 34 33.99 17.14 15.22
C VAL A 34 34.14 15.64 14.98
N VAL A 35 33.17 15.01 14.31
CA VAL A 35 33.26 13.58 13.95
C VAL A 35 34.36 13.32 12.92
N VAL A 36 34.48 14.17 11.90
CA VAL A 36 35.54 14.02 10.87
C VAL A 36 36.94 14.17 11.46
N GLU A 37 37.09 15.04 12.46
CA GLU A 37 38.37 15.31 13.14
C GLU A 37 38.68 14.34 14.29
N SER A 38 37.76 13.41 14.63
CA SER A 38 37.99 12.44 15.71
C SER A 38 38.99 11.35 15.31
N GLU A 39 39.63 10.72 16.30
CA GLU A 39 40.54 9.58 16.05
C GLU A 39 39.81 8.38 15.43
N GLU A 40 38.50 8.30 15.61
CA GLU A 40 37.64 7.21 15.14
C GLU A 40 37.27 7.37 13.65
N GLY A 41 37.36 8.59 13.12
CA GLY A 41 37.21 8.92 11.71
C GLY A 41 35.76 9.06 11.21
N VAL A 42 35.62 9.57 9.98
CA VAL A 42 34.31 9.90 9.36
C VAL A 42 33.34 8.72 9.22
N ASN A 43 33.87 7.48 9.21
CA ASN A 43 33.09 6.25 9.07
C ASN A 43 32.77 5.58 10.42
N GLN A 44 33.03 6.26 11.53
CA GLN A 44 32.63 5.74 12.82
C GLN A 44 31.11 5.53 12.85
N ALA A 45 30.71 4.31 13.19
CA ALA A 45 29.35 3.93 13.46
C ALA A 45 29.06 3.97 14.95
N ASP A 46 27.80 4.26 15.31
CA ASP A 46 27.34 4.11 16.68
C ASP A 46 27.01 2.64 17.02
N PHE A 47 26.32 2.42 18.14
CA PHE A 47 25.96 1.09 18.64
C PHE A 47 24.86 0.38 17.83
N TYR A 48 24.25 1.05 16.85
CA TYR A 48 23.31 0.47 15.89
C TYR A 48 23.93 0.31 14.49
N GLY A 49 25.24 0.55 14.35
CA GLY A 49 25.89 0.58 13.04
C GLY A 49 25.62 1.88 12.26
N GLU A 50 24.94 2.88 12.84
CA GLU A 50 24.59 4.10 12.10
C GLU A 50 25.78 5.06 12.03
N THR A 51 26.18 5.42 10.82
CA THR A 51 27.20 6.43 10.55
C THR A 51 26.63 7.85 10.61
N ALA A 52 27.50 8.85 10.75
CA ALA A 52 27.10 10.26 10.65
C ALA A 52 26.41 10.58 9.31
N LEU A 53 26.81 9.91 8.22
CA LEU A 53 26.22 10.11 6.89
C LEU A 53 24.78 9.60 6.84
N MET A 54 24.50 8.44 7.42
CA MET A 54 23.13 7.88 7.49
C MET A 54 22.19 8.79 8.27
N LYS A 55 22.62 9.27 9.45
CA LYS A 55 21.83 10.19 10.28
C LYS A 55 21.54 11.50 9.54
N ALA A 56 22.57 12.10 8.94
CA ALA A 56 22.39 13.33 8.18
C ALA A 56 21.47 13.16 6.95
N ALA A 57 21.52 12.00 6.30
CA ALA A 57 20.66 11.65 5.19
C ALA A 57 19.20 11.46 5.62
N GLY A 58 18.96 10.76 6.73
CA GLY A 58 17.63 10.59 7.32
C GLY A 58 17.02 11.90 7.83
N ASP A 59 17.84 12.78 8.42
CA ASP A 59 17.44 14.10 8.92
C ASP A 59 17.20 15.14 7.82
N GLY A 60 17.53 14.82 6.56
CA GLY A 60 17.34 15.73 5.44
C GLY A 60 18.37 16.89 5.38
N ASN A 61 19.55 16.73 5.99
CA ASN A 61 20.56 17.79 6.05
C ASN A 61 21.60 17.67 4.93
N LEU A 62 21.26 18.20 3.74
CA LEU A 62 22.12 18.14 2.55
C LEU A 62 23.52 18.74 2.75
N ALA A 63 23.65 19.81 3.54
CA ALA A 63 24.93 20.45 3.77
C ALA A 63 25.89 19.52 4.54
N VAL A 64 25.36 18.81 5.54
CA VAL A 64 26.13 17.82 6.31
C VAL A 64 26.44 16.59 5.46
N VAL A 65 25.47 16.10 4.68
CA VAL A 65 25.69 14.97 3.75
C VAL A 65 26.84 15.28 2.78
N ARG A 66 26.85 16.46 2.15
CA ARG A 66 27.93 16.86 1.24
C ARG A 66 29.28 16.90 1.92
N TYR A 67 29.35 17.55 3.08
CA TYR A 67 30.58 17.66 3.85
C TYR A 67 31.14 16.28 4.25
N LEU A 68 30.29 15.36 4.71
CA LEU A 68 30.72 14.02 5.12
C LEU A 68 31.24 13.20 3.94
N VAL A 69 30.55 13.24 2.78
CA VAL A 69 31.01 12.54 1.57
C VAL A 69 32.33 13.13 1.05
N GLU A 70 32.48 14.46 1.03
CA GLU A 70 33.74 15.12 0.67
C GLU A 70 34.90 14.78 1.64
N ALA A 71 34.57 14.50 2.90
CA ALA A 71 35.52 14.04 3.92
C ALA A 71 35.84 12.53 3.84
N GLY A 72 35.28 11.79 2.88
CA GLY A 72 35.57 10.37 2.66
C GLY A 72 34.63 9.39 3.38
N ALA A 73 33.42 9.83 3.74
CA ALA A 73 32.39 8.92 4.24
C ALA A 73 32.07 7.81 3.21
N ASP A 74 31.97 6.57 3.66
CA ASP A 74 31.52 5.45 2.83
C ASP A 74 30.02 5.57 2.58
N VAL A 75 29.69 5.97 1.36
CA VAL A 75 28.32 6.17 0.87
C VAL A 75 27.50 4.88 0.92
N ASN A 76 28.16 3.72 0.88
CA ASN A 76 27.54 2.39 0.84
C ASN A 76 27.67 1.62 2.15
N ALA A 77 28.13 2.26 3.24
CA ALA A 77 28.06 1.66 4.56
C ALA A 77 26.63 1.22 4.88
N GLU A 78 26.51 0.12 5.61
CA GLU A 78 25.26 -0.49 6.07
C GLU A 78 25.20 -0.40 7.60
N ASP A 79 24.05 0.00 8.15
CA ASP A 79 23.79 -0.12 9.59
C ASP A 79 23.48 -1.57 9.99
N ASP A 80 23.22 -1.84 11.27
CA ASP A 80 22.89 -3.20 11.75
C ASP A 80 21.60 -3.76 11.12
N THR A 81 20.77 -2.89 10.54
CA THR A 81 19.57 -3.25 9.77
C THR A 81 19.80 -3.30 8.27
N ARG A 82 21.06 -3.20 7.82
CA ARG A 82 21.49 -3.16 6.42
C ARG A 82 20.95 -1.97 5.62
N LYS A 83 20.56 -0.88 6.28
CA LYS A 83 20.16 0.33 5.59
C LYS A 83 21.40 1.17 5.27
N THR A 84 21.45 1.65 4.04
CA THR A 84 22.44 2.63 3.60
C THR A 84 21.91 4.05 3.78
N ALA A 85 22.78 5.06 3.65
CA ALA A 85 22.37 6.47 3.66
C ALA A 85 21.26 6.78 2.63
N LEU A 86 21.27 6.10 1.48
CA LEU A 86 20.23 6.22 0.45
C LEU A 86 18.86 5.74 0.96
N VAL A 87 18.81 4.61 1.65
CA VAL A 87 17.56 4.05 2.22
C VAL A 87 17.05 4.94 3.35
N HIS A 88 17.94 5.46 4.20
CA HIS A 88 17.59 6.43 5.24
C HIS A 88 16.95 7.69 4.65
N ALA A 89 17.57 8.31 3.64
CA ALA A 89 17.02 9.48 2.95
C ALA A 89 15.65 9.22 2.31
N ALA A 90 15.46 8.05 1.67
CA ALA A 90 14.19 7.68 1.04
C ALA A 90 13.07 7.38 2.06
N SER A 91 13.43 6.96 3.28
CA SER A 91 12.47 6.58 4.33
C SER A 91 11.75 7.77 4.96
N THR A 92 12.35 8.96 4.96
CA THR A 92 11.77 10.17 5.58
C THR A 92 11.08 11.12 4.59
N GLY A 93 11.24 10.89 3.28
CA GLY A 93 10.57 11.65 2.21
C GLY A 93 11.12 13.07 1.98
N ASN A 94 10.79 13.69 0.83
CA ASN A 94 11.21 15.06 0.46
C ASN A 94 12.74 15.30 0.43
N ASN A 95 13.53 14.23 0.29
CA ASN A 95 15.00 14.29 0.31
C ASN A 95 15.62 14.13 -1.08
N PHE A 96 14.94 14.60 -2.13
CA PHE A 96 15.38 14.42 -3.52
C PHE A 96 16.83 14.85 -3.76
N GLU A 97 17.24 16.03 -3.29
CA GLU A 97 18.60 16.53 -3.51
C GLU A 97 19.68 15.70 -2.79
N ILE A 98 19.35 15.09 -1.65
CA ILE A 98 20.24 14.17 -0.93
C ILE A 98 20.36 12.86 -1.70
N ILE A 99 19.22 12.27 -2.08
CA ILE A 99 19.17 11.02 -2.86
C ILE A 99 19.96 11.17 -4.16
N LYS A 100 19.73 12.27 -4.89
CA LYS A 100 20.47 12.60 -6.11
C LYS A 100 21.97 12.71 -5.86
N PHE A 101 22.38 13.42 -4.81
CA PHE A 101 23.80 13.58 -4.49
C PHE A 101 24.46 12.26 -4.08
N LEU A 102 23.80 11.43 -3.27
CA LEU A 102 24.30 10.11 -2.86
C LEU A 102 24.50 9.20 -4.07
N VAL A 103 23.53 9.12 -4.98
CA VAL A 103 23.65 8.34 -6.24
C VAL A 103 24.79 8.86 -7.11
N GLN A 104 24.92 10.18 -7.28
CA GLN A 104 26.05 10.79 -8.00
C GLN A 104 27.41 10.52 -7.36
N SER A 105 27.42 10.26 -6.04
CA SER A 105 28.60 9.91 -5.26
C SER A 105 28.87 8.41 -5.18
N GLY A 106 28.14 7.59 -5.97
CA GLY A 106 28.38 6.15 -6.08
C GLY A 106 27.53 5.28 -5.13
N ALA A 107 26.43 5.81 -4.58
CA ALA A 107 25.49 4.98 -3.83
C ALA A 107 24.89 3.87 -4.71
N TYR A 108 24.87 2.64 -4.21
CA TYR A 108 24.11 1.57 -4.84
C TYR A 108 22.62 1.89 -4.80
N VAL A 109 21.93 1.69 -5.92
CA VAL A 109 20.50 2.03 -6.08
C VAL A 109 19.57 0.93 -5.58
N ASN A 110 20.04 -0.33 -5.61
CA ASN A 110 19.26 -1.52 -5.23
C ASN A 110 19.75 -2.26 -3.95
N PRO A 111 20.34 -1.61 -2.92
CA PRO A 111 20.61 -2.30 -1.66
C PRO A 111 19.29 -2.71 -1.00
N LEU A 112 19.33 -3.84 -0.30
CA LEU A 112 18.22 -4.40 0.45
C LEU A 112 18.54 -4.30 1.93
N ASP A 113 17.66 -3.67 2.70
CA ASP A 113 17.73 -3.72 4.15
C ASP A 113 17.38 -5.13 4.70
N LEU A 114 17.45 -5.32 6.02
CA LEU A 114 17.09 -6.59 6.68
C LEU A 114 15.61 -6.96 6.52
N SER A 115 14.75 -6.10 6.00
CA SER A 115 13.37 -6.44 5.64
C SER A 115 13.21 -6.69 4.13
N GLY A 116 14.29 -6.60 3.35
CA GLY A 116 14.24 -6.65 1.88
C GLY A 116 13.77 -5.35 1.23
N THR A 117 13.73 -4.24 1.98
CA THR A 117 13.22 -2.95 1.50
C THR A 117 14.28 -2.21 0.69
N THR A 118 13.88 -1.63 -0.44
CA THR A 118 14.71 -0.74 -1.27
C THR A 118 14.35 0.73 -1.05
N ALA A 119 15.23 1.64 -1.48
CA ALA A 119 14.91 3.07 -1.52
C ALA A 119 13.65 3.37 -2.37
N LEU A 120 13.44 2.63 -3.47
CA LEU A 120 12.27 2.78 -4.34
C LEU A 120 10.97 2.41 -3.61
N MET A 121 10.98 1.35 -2.80
CA MET A 121 9.82 0.97 -1.97
C MET A 121 9.51 2.03 -0.91
N CYS A 122 10.53 2.59 -0.25
CA CYS A 122 10.33 3.69 0.70
C CYS A 122 9.74 4.93 0.03
N ALA A 123 10.25 5.32 -1.15
CA ALA A 123 9.73 6.45 -1.90
C ALA A 123 8.27 6.23 -2.36
N ALA A 124 7.95 5.01 -2.83
CA ALA A 124 6.60 4.63 -3.21
C ALA A 124 5.62 4.59 -2.02
N LEU A 125 6.08 4.14 -0.84
CA LEU A 125 5.33 4.20 0.42
C LEU A 125 4.99 5.66 0.80
N ASN A 126 5.98 6.55 0.67
CA ASN A 126 5.87 7.95 1.09
C ASN A 126 5.16 8.86 0.09
N GLY A 127 4.86 8.39 -1.14
CA GLY A 127 4.22 9.22 -2.15
C GLY A 127 5.17 10.20 -2.85
N ASP A 128 6.48 9.98 -2.76
CA ASP A 128 7.48 10.90 -3.31
C ASP A 128 7.72 10.60 -4.79
N LEU A 129 6.82 11.09 -5.65
CA LEU A 129 6.84 10.86 -7.09
C LEU A 129 8.16 11.31 -7.75
N VAL A 130 8.76 12.40 -7.26
CA VAL A 130 10.02 12.94 -7.79
C VAL A 130 11.16 11.96 -7.51
N VAL A 131 11.23 11.44 -6.28
CA VAL A 131 12.24 10.43 -5.90
C VAL A 131 12.00 9.12 -6.64
N VAL A 132 10.75 8.64 -6.75
CA VAL A 132 10.43 7.42 -7.50
C VAL A 132 10.93 7.52 -8.94
N ARG A 133 10.59 8.61 -9.64
CA ARG A 133 11.02 8.83 -11.03
C ARG A 133 12.53 8.78 -11.16
N PHE A 134 13.23 9.53 -10.31
CA PHE A 134 14.68 9.60 -10.35
C PHE A 134 15.34 8.25 -10.06
N LEU A 135 14.88 7.52 -9.04
CA LEU A 135 15.42 6.20 -8.70
C LEU A 135 15.28 5.23 -9.87
N ILE A 136 14.14 5.24 -10.58
CA ILE A 136 13.95 4.39 -11.75
C ILE A 136 14.86 4.83 -12.91
N GLU A 137 15.00 6.14 -13.16
CA GLU A 137 15.91 6.69 -14.18
C GLU A 137 17.37 6.26 -13.96
N VAL A 138 17.81 6.11 -12.71
CA VAL A 138 19.16 5.65 -12.36
C VAL A 138 19.28 4.13 -12.17
N GLY A 139 18.25 3.37 -12.56
CA GLY A 139 18.31 1.90 -12.63
C GLY A 139 17.79 1.15 -11.40
N ALA A 140 16.89 1.74 -10.61
CA ALA A 140 16.17 1.00 -9.57
C ALA A 140 15.31 -0.12 -10.20
N ASN A 141 15.39 -1.32 -9.64
CA ASN A 141 14.59 -2.45 -10.09
C ASN A 141 13.18 -2.37 -9.49
N VAL A 142 12.19 -2.10 -10.34
CA VAL A 142 10.78 -1.92 -9.98
C VAL A 142 10.10 -3.18 -9.41
N ASN A 143 10.68 -4.36 -9.68
CA ASN A 143 10.11 -5.67 -9.33
C ASN A 143 10.83 -6.37 -8.17
N LEU A 144 11.77 -5.69 -7.49
CA LEU A 144 12.29 -6.20 -6.21
C LEU A 144 11.15 -6.33 -5.20
N VAL A 145 11.32 -7.28 -4.29
CA VAL A 145 10.33 -7.59 -3.25
C VAL A 145 10.97 -7.57 -1.87
N ASP A 146 10.20 -7.07 -0.90
CA ASP A 146 10.54 -7.20 0.53
C ASP A 146 10.34 -8.65 1.01
N PHE A 147 10.65 -8.94 2.28
CA PHE A 147 10.44 -10.26 2.88
C PHE A 147 8.96 -10.67 3.00
N THR A 148 8.03 -9.71 2.87
CA THR A 148 6.59 -9.97 2.74
C THR A 148 6.13 -10.14 1.30
N LYS A 149 7.07 -10.21 0.35
CA LYS A 149 6.87 -10.28 -1.10
C LYS A 149 6.18 -9.04 -1.70
N ARG A 150 6.33 -7.87 -1.09
CA ARG A 150 5.75 -6.61 -1.59
C ARG A 150 6.70 -5.87 -2.50
N THR A 151 6.17 -5.41 -3.64
CA THR A 151 6.86 -4.54 -4.59
C THR A 151 6.61 -3.06 -4.29
N ALA A 152 7.34 -2.16 -4.95
CA ALA A 152 7.06 -0.73 -4.88
C ALA A 152 5.62 -0.38 -5.33
N LEU A 153 5.08 -1.10 -6.33
CA LEU A 153 3.70 -0.92 -6.80
C LEU A 153 2.68 -1.19 -5.69
N MET A 154 2.88 -2.26 -4.92
CA MET A 154 2.04 -2.58 -3.77
C MET A 154 2.09 -1.52 -2.67
N TYR A 155 3.26 -0.91 -2.43
CA TYR A 155 3.38 0.19 -1.47
C TYR A 155 2.66 1.45 -1.93
N ALA A 156 2.77 1.80 -3.22
CA ALA A 156 2.07 2.93 -3.81
C ALA A 156 0.54 2.77 -3.68
N ILE A 157 0.01 1.61 -4.09
CA ILE A 157 -1.42 1.29 -4.00
C ILE A 157 -1.90 1.24 -2.55
N LYS A 158 -1.12 0.62 -1.66
CA LYS A 158 -1.46 0.57 -0.23
C LYS A 158 -1.53 1.96 0.39
N ASN A 159 -0.91 2.99 -0.17
CA ASN A 159 -0.95 4.35 0.36
C ASN A 159 -1.66 5.34 -0.57
N ASP A 160 -2.46 4.82 -1.50
CA ASP A 160 -3.34 5.61 -2.36
C ASP A 160 -2.58 6.60 -3.29
N HIS A 161 -1.33 6.27 -3.65
CA HIS A 161 -0.49 7.06 -4.56
C HIS A 161 -0.64 6.61 -6.01
N LEU A 162 -1.77 6.96 -6.64
CA LEU A 162 -2.14 6.48 -7.98
C LEU A 162 -1.16 6.91 -9.07
N GLU A 163 -0.63 8.12 -9.01
CA GLU A 163 0.34 8.62 -10.00
C GLU A 163 1.66 7.82 -9.97
N ILE A 164 2.06 7.35 -8.78
CA ILE A 164 3.23 6.46 -8.63
C ILE A 164 2.90 5.07 -9.17
N ALA A 165 1.72 4.54 -8.88
CA ALA A 165 1.29 3.25 -9.41
C ALA A 165 1.25 3.26 -10.95
N GLN A 166 0.78 4.36 -11.54
CA GLN A 166 0.81 4.61 -13.00
C GLN A 166 2.22 4.53 -13.55
N LEU A 167 3.14 5.34 -13.00
CA LEU A 167 4.53 5.37 -13.43
C LEU A 167 5.21 4.00 -13.31
N LEU A 168 4.96 3.27 -12.23
CA LEU A 168 5.55 1.95 -12.01
C LEU A 168 5.06 0.94 -13.05
N LEU A 169 3.77 0.93 -13.38
CA LEU A 169 3.23 0.04 -14.42
C LEU A 169 3.73 0.39 -15.82
N GLU A 170 3.81 1.68 -16.16
CA GLU A 170 4.41 2.15 -17.42
C GLU A 170 5.86 1.67 -17.59
N LEU A 171 6.58 1.49 -16.47
CA LEU A 171 7.97 1.06 -16.42
C LEU A 171 8.14 -0.43 -16.12
N GLY A 172 7.08 -1.22 -16.30
CA GLY A 172 7.15 -2.70 -16.28
C GLY A 172 7.08 -3.32 -14.89
N ALA A 173 6.48 -2.64 -13.91
CA ALA A 173 6.11 -3.28 -12.66
C ALA A 173 5.08 -4.40 -12.91
N ASP A 174 5.27 -5.53 -12.25
CA ASP A 174 4.37 -6.68 -12.35
C ASP A 174 3.03 -6.40 -11.65
N ILE A 175 1.98 -6.25 -12.46
CA ILE A 175 0.60 -6.00 -12.00
C ILE A 175 0.00 -7.22 -11.27
N GLU A 176 0.54 -8.41 -11.50
CA GLU A 176 0.11 -9.68 -10.89
C GLU A 176 1.04 -10.16 -9.78
N ALA A 177 2.01 -9.33 -9.35
CA ALA A 177 2.85 -9.65 -8.22
C ALA A 177 2.00 -9.99 -7.00
N VAL A 178 2.43 -10.98 -6.20
CA VAL A 178 1.69 -11.41 -5.01
C VAL A 178 2.54 -11.34 -3.75
N ASN A 179 1.95 -10.78 -2.69
CA ASN A 179 2.56 -10.79 -1.37
C ASN A 179 2.42 -12.17 -0.68
N LEU A 180 2.96 -12.35 0.54
CA LEU A 180 2.85 -13.63 1.27
C LEU A 180 1.41 -14.11 1.55
N LYS A 181 0.42 -13.22 1.47
CA LYS A 181 -1.00 -13.55 1.59
C LYS A 181 -1.66 -13.82 0.24
N LEU A 182 -0.87 -14.00 -0.82
CA LEU A 182 -1.31 -14.11 -2.21
C LEU A 182 -2.13 -12.91 -2.70
N GLN A 183 -1.94 -11.73 -2.10
CA GLN A 183 -2.69 -10.54 -2.54
C GLN A 183 -1.98 -9.87 -3.69
N THR A 184 -2.69 -9.71 -4.81
CA THR A 184 -2.30 -8.86 -5.93
C THR A 184 -2.52 -7.38 -5.60
N PRO A 185 -1.88 -6.45 -6.35
CA PRO A 185 -2.26 -5.04 -6.41
C PRO A 185 -3.77 -4.77 -6.40
N LEU A 186 -4.53 -5.49 -7.24
CA LEU A 186 -5.98 -5.32 -7.36
C LEU A 186 -6.70 -5.71 -6.06
N LEU A 187 -6.32 -6.82 -5.43
CA LEU A 187 -6.90 -7.25 -4.15
C LEU A 187 -6.63 -6.23 -3.04
N GLN A 188 -5.42 -5.65 -2.98
CA GLN A 188 -5.09 -4.63 -1.98
C GLN A 188 -5.91 -3.34 -2.16
N ALA A 189 -6.09 -2.88 -3.40
CA ALA A 189 -6.92 -1.71 -3.72
C ALA A 189 -8.40 -1.98 -3.34
N SER A 190 -8.90 -3.18 -3.66
CA SER A 190 -10.29 -3.59 -3.40
C SER A 190 -10.63 -3.62 -1.91
N GLN A 191 -9.65 -3.94 -1.06
CA GLN A 191 -9.81 -3.92 0.39
C GLN A 191 -9.97 -2.50 0.98
N LYS A 192 -9.63 -1.43 0.26
CA LYS A 192 -9.60 -0.05 0.75
C LYS A 192 -10.73 0.86 0.23
N GLN A 193 -11.69 0.33 -0.53
CA GLN A 193 -12.70 1.13 -1.24
C GLN A 193 -12.11 2.11 -2.28
N ASN A 194 -10.85 1.94 -2.68
CA ASN A 194 -10.22 2.83 -3.67
C ASN A 194 -10.66 2.44 -5.08
N LEU A 195 -11.85 2.92 -5.49
CA LEU A 195 -12.46 2.60 -6.78
C LEU A 195 -11.61 3.07 -7.95
N ASP A 196 -11.00 4.25 -7.86
CA ASP A 196 -10.18 4.82 -8.94
C ASP A 196 -8.96 3.94 -9.22
N THR A 197 -8.30 3.45 -8.17
CA THR A 197 -7.18 2.51 -8.31
C THR A 197 -7.64 1.14 -8.82
N VAL A 198 -8.80 0.65 -8.37
CA VAL A 198 -9.38 -0.60 -8.91
C VAL A 198 -9.68 -0.47 -10.40
N GLN A 199 -10.30 0.64 -10.83
CA GLN A 199 -10.58 0.92 -12.25
C GLN A 199 -9.30 0.94 -13.06
N PHE A 200 -8.32 1.72 -12.60
CA PHE A 200 -7.02 1.84 -13.23
C PHE A 200 -6.32 0.48 -13.42
N LEU A 201 -6.30 -0.38 -12.38
CA LEU A 201 -5.65 -1.69 -12.46
C LEU A 201 -6.37 -2.63 -13.43
N VAL A 202 -7.70 -2.67 -13.41
CA VAL A 202 -8.49 -3.51 -14.33
C VAL A 202 -8.35 -3.03 -15.77
N GLU A 203 -8.31 -1.72 -16.01
CA GLU A 203 -8.04 -1.14 -17.32
C GLU A 203 -6.64 -1.52 -17.84
N ASN A 204 -5.67 -1.65 -16.94
CA ASN A 204 -4.32 -2.17 -17.20
C ASN A 204 -4.22 -3.70 -17.15
N LYS A 205 -5.35 -4.41 -17.33
CA LYS A 205 -5.43 -5.87 -17.49
C LYS A 205 -5.07 -6.68 -16.25
N ALA A 206 -5.23 -6.12 -15.05
CA ALA A 206 -5.17 -6.91 -13.83
C ALA A 206 -6.23 -8.04 -13.86
N ASP A 207 -5.90 -9.23 -13.40
CA ASP A 207 -6.83 -10.35 -13.29
C ASP A 207 -7.90 -10.06 -12.22
N VAL A 208 -9.11 -9.77 -12.70
CA VAL A 208 -10.29 -9.47 -11.88
C VAL A 208 -10.66 -10.65 -10.96
N ASN A 209 -10.28 -11.87 -11.34
CA ASN A 209 -10.62 -13.10 -10.64
C ASN A 209 -9.47 -13.66 -9.78
N ALA A 210 -8.36 -12.93 -9.67
CA ALA A 210 -7.30 -13.27 -8.73
C ALA A 210 -7.86 -13.38 -7.29
N ALA A 211 -7.35 -14.36 -6.55
CA ALA A 211 -7.81 -14.68 -5.21
C ALA A 211 -6.64 -14.72 -4.22
N ASP A 212 -6.86 -14.24 -3.00
CA ASP A 212 -5.87 -14.29 -1.94
C ASP A 212 -5.75 -15.71 -1.32
N HIS A 213 -4.92 -15.86 -0.29
CA HIS A 213 -4.71 -17.13 0.43
C HIS A 213 -5.99 -17.73 1.05
N LEU A 214 -7.05 -16.93 1.27
CA LEU A 214 -8.36 -17.39 1.74
C LEU A 214 -9.31 -17.66 0.57
N LYS A 215 -8.79 -17.69 -0.66
CA LYS A 215 -9.53 -17.72 -1.93
C LYS A 215 -10.50 -16.55 -2.10
N MET A 216 -10.28 -15.43 -1.41
CA MET A 216 -11.16 -14.27 -1.53
C MET A 216 -10.80 -13.45 -2.77
N THR A 217 -11.77 -13.23 -3.66
CA THR A 217 -11.62 -12.35 -4.84
C THR A 217 -11.90 -10.88 -4.50
N SER A 218 -11.57 -9.97 -5.42
CA SER A 218 -11.90 -8.56 -5.27
C SER A 218 -13.41 -8.31 -5.12
N LEU A 219 -14.23 -9.06 -5.84
CA LEU A 219 -15.69 -8.94 -5.74
C LEU A 219 -16.20 -9.39 -4.36
N MET A 220 -15.63 -10.46 -3.79
CA MET A 220 -15.95 -10.86 -2.42
C MET A 220 -15.57 -9.81 -1.39
N HIS A 221 -14.37 -9.22 -1.49
CA HIS A 221 -13.95 -8.14 -0.59
C HIS A 221 -14.90 -6.93 -0.70
N ALA A 222 -15.29 -6.55 -1.93
CA ALA A 222 -16.25 -5.47 -2.15
C ALA A 222 -17.64 -5.81 -1.56
N ALA A 223 -18.11 -7.05 -1.73
CA ALA A 223 -19.39 -7.50 -1.18
C ALA A 223 -19.39 -7.51 0.35
N LEU A 224 -18.38 -8.13 0.97
CA LEU A 224 -18.22 -8.23 2.43
C LEU A 224 -18.09 -6.86 3.10
N LYS A 225 -17.49 -5.87 2.42
CA LYS A 225 -17.29 -4.51 2.94
C LYS A 225 -18.36 -3.52 2.50
N ASN A 226 -19.37 -3.97 1.75
CA ASN A 226 -20.45 -3.15 1.22
C ASN A 226 -20.00 -2.01 0.28
N TYR A 227 -19.04 -2.27 -0.59
CA TYR A 227 -18.54 -1.32 -1.59
C TYR A 227 -19.33 -1.42 -2.90
N LEU A 228 -20.59 -0.99 -2.87
CA LEU A 228 -21.55 -1.18 -3.96
C LEU A 228 -21.07 -0.71 -5.35
N ASN A 229 -20.43 0.48 -5.44
CA ASN A 229 -19.91 0.98 -6.73
C ASN A 229 -18.75 0.13 -7.26
N MET A 230 -17.91 -0.37 -6.36
CA MET A 230 -16.80 -1.25 -6.70
C MET A 230 -17.31 -2.63 -7.13
N ALA A 231 -18.28 -3.20 -6.41
CA ALA A 231 -18.93 -4.45 -6.81
C ALA A 231 -19.56 -4.32 -8.21
N ARG A 232 -20.30 -3.23 -8.50
CA ARG A 232 -20.84 -2.97 -9.85
C ARG A 232 -19.75 -2.95 -10.92
N PHE A 233 -18.66 -2.26 -10.65
CA PHE A 233 -17.55 -2.16 -11.59
C PHE A 233 -16.89 -3.52 -11.84
N LEU A 234 -16.61 -4.28 -10.78
CA LEU A 234 -15.99 -5.61 -10.87
C LEU A 234 -16.88 -6.60 -11.63
N VAL A 235 -18.18 -6.64 -11.34
CA VAL A 235 -19.16 -7.47 -12.10
C VAL A 235 -19.16 -7.10 -13.57
N LYS A 236 -19.23 -5.80 -13.90
CA LYS A 236 -19.16 -5.32 -15.29
C LYS A 236 -17.84 -5.70 -15.97
N SER A 237 -16.77 -5.85 -15.20
CA SER A 237 -15.43 -6.19 -15.66
C SER A 237 -15.18 -7.70 -15.76
N GLY A 238 -16.21 -8.54 -15.57
CA GLY A 238 -16.09 -10.00 -15.72
C GLY A 238 -15.63 -10.73 -14.46
N ALA A 239 -15.87 -10.15 -13.27
CA ALA A 239 -15.70 -10.87 -12.02
C ALA A 239 -16.64 -12.09 -11.97
N ASP A 240 -16.09 -13.24 -11.56
CA ASP A 240 -16.84 -14.46 -11.31
C ASP A 240 -17.81 -14.24 -10.14
N ILE A 241 -19.11 -14.25 -10.48
CA ILE A 241 -20.20 -13.96 -9.56
C ILE A 241 -20.40 -15.07 -8.52
N ASP A 242 -19.97 -16.29 -8.85
CA ASP A 242 -20.14 -17.51 -8.05
C ASP A 242 -18.80 -18.04 -7.52
N ALA A 243 -17.74 -17.22 -7.57
CA ALA A 243 -16.47 -17.54 -6.94
C ALA A 243 -16.70 -17.95 -5.47
N VAL A 244 -15.89 -18.88 -4.97
CA VAL A 244 -15.97 -19.41 -3.60
C VAL A 244 -14.67 -19.21 -2.83
N ASP A 245 -14.80 -18.86 -1.56
CA ASP A 245 -13.66 -18.74 -0.66
C ASP A 245 -13.19 -20.08 -0.07
N GLU A 246 -12.27 -20.06 0.89
CA GLU A 246 -11.76 -21.27 1.58
C GLU A 246 -12.85 -22.08 2.30
N ASN A 247 -13.96 -21.45 2.71
CA ASN A 247 -15.09 -22.07 3.38
C ASN A 247 -16.18 -22.51 2.38
N GLY A 248 -15.93 -22.38 1.07
CA GLY A 248 -16.91 -22.66 0.03
C GLY A 248 -18.02 -21.61 -0.07
N SER A 249 -17.92 -20.49 0.66
CA SER A 249 -18.96 -19.46 0.62
C SER A 249 -18.83 -18.65 -0.67
N THR A 250 -19.93 -18.54 -1.42
CA THR A 250 -20.01 -17.70 -2.62
C THR A 250 -19.98 -16.21 -2.27
N VAL A 251 -19.79 -15.36 -3.28
CA VAL A 251 -19.94 -13.90 -3.16
C VAL A 251 -21.30 -13.52 -2.55
N LEU A 252 -22.38 -14.18 -2.99
CA LEU A 252 -23.73 -13.94 -2.49
C LEU A 252 -23.87 -14.32 -1.01
N ILE A 253 -23.35 -15.48 -0.59
CA ILE A 253 -23.36 -15.90 0.82
C ILE A 253 -22.63 -14.86 1.69
N ARG A 254 -21.48 -14.36 1.24
CA ARG A 254 -20.71 -13.32 1.96
C ARG A 254 -21.40 -11.96 2.00
N ALA A 255 -22.12 -11.59 0.95
CA ALA A 255 -22.88 -10.33 0.90
C ALA A 255 -24.01 -10.31 1.94
N VAL A 256 -24.66 -11.46 2.17
CA VAL A 256 -25.78 -11.59 3.13
C VAL A 256 -25.35 -11.47 4.59
N GLU A 257 -24.07 -11.73 4.92
CA GLU A 257 -23.54 -11.48 6.27
C GLU A 257 -23.53 -9.98 6.66
N LYS A 258 -23.92 -9.08 5.74
CA LYS A 258 -24.02 -7.64 5.94
C LYS A 258 -25.44 -7.14 5.69
N THR A 259 -25.77 -6.01 6.30
CA THR A 259 -27.11 -5.43 6.34
C THR A 259 -27.50 -4.62 5.10
N ASP A 260 -26.61 -4.43 4.11
CA ASP A 260 -26.94 -3.66 2.92
C ASP A 260 -27.41 -4.55 1.77
N PHE A 261 -28.72 -4.52 1.59
CA PHE A 261 -29.45 -5.23 0.55
C PHE A 261 -29.03 -4.91 -0.88
N ARG A 262 -28.41 -3.74 -1.16
CA ARG A 262 -28.14 -3.30 -2.54
C ARG A 262 -27.11 -4.17 -3.26
N ILE A 263 -26.14 -4.71 -2.54
CA ILE A 263 -25.17 -5.65 -3.13
C ILE A 263 -25.84 -6.99 -3.39
N VAL A 264 -26.64 -7.51 -2.45
CA VAL A 264 -27.40 -8.76 -2.66
C VAL A 264 -28.25 -8.65 -3.93
N LYS A 265 -28.99 -7.55 -4.09
CA LYS A 265 -29.78 -7.29 -5.29
C LYS A 265 -28.92 -7.27 -6.56
N LEU A 266 -27.80 -6.55 -6.53
CA LEU A 266 -26.85 -6.52 -7.66
C LEU A 266 -26.39 -7.93 -8.05
N LEU A 267 -26.01 -8.76 -7.08
CA LEU A 267 -25.48 -10.09 -7.33
C LEU A 267 -26.55 -11.02 -7.94
N ILE A 268 -27.77 -11.00 -7.41
CA ILE A 268 -28.92 -11.76 -7.94
C ILE A 268 -29.25 -11.31 -9.37
N GLU A 269 -29.35 -9.99 -9.61
CA GLU A 269 -29.60 -9.44 -10.94
C GLU A 269 -28.48 -9.76 -11.94
N SER A 270 -27.28 -10.04 -11.44
CA SER A 270 -26.11 -10.43 -12.23
C SER A 270 -25.97 -11.95 -12.41
N GLY A 271 -26.95 -12.74 -11.94
CA GLY A 271 -27.03 -14.18 -12.18
C GLY A 271 -26.35 -15.06 -11.12
N ALA A 272 -26.09 -14.55 -9.91
CA ALA A 272 -25.57 -15.37 -8.82
C ALA A 272 -26.49 -16.57 -8.51
N ASP A 273 -25.90 -17.74 -8.26
CA ASP A 273 -26.65 -18.91 -7.83
C ASP A 273 -27.19 -18.72 -6.40
N VAL A 274 -28.50 -18.45 -6.30
CA VAL A 274 -29.21 -18.23 -5.03
C VAL A 274 -29.28 -19.48 -4.14
N ASN A 275 -29.05 -20.67 -4.72
CA ASN A 275 -29.13 -21.95 -4.04
C ASN A 275 -27.75 -22.57 -3.76
N ALA A 276 -26.67 -21.88 -4.10
CA ALA A 276 -25.32 -22.33 -3.77
C ALA A 276 -25.17 -22.53 -2.25
N VAL A 277 -24.38 -23.53 -1.89
CA VAL A 277 -24.10 -23.91 -0.50
C VAL A 277 -22.60 -23.81 -0.22
N ASN A 278 -22.27 -23.37 0.99
CA ASN A 278 -20.89 -23.43 1.47
C ASN A 278 -20.53 -24.84 2.00
N ASN A 279 -19.31 -25.00 2.54
CA ASN A 279 -18.81 -26.31 3.00
C ASN A 279 -19.61 -26.93 4.15
N VAL A 280 -20.47 -26.16 4.84
CA VAL A 280 -21.38 -26.66 5.88
C VAL A 280 -22.83 -26.78 5.39
N GLY A 281 -23.07 -26.67 4.09
CA GLY A 281 -24.39 -26.78 3.49
C GLY A 281 -25.27 -25.53 3.64
N LYS A 282 -24.70 -24.39 4.08
CA LYS A 282 -25.50 -23.18 4.29
C LYS A 282 -25.67 -22.39 3.01
N THR A 283 -26.93 -22.05 2.68
CA THR A 283 -27.30 -21.15 1.58
C THR A 283 -27.27 -19.69 2.01
N ALA A 284 -27.38 -18.78 1.04
CA ALA A 284 -27.59 -17.35 1.30
C ALA A 284 -28.88 -17.10 2.10
N LEU A 285 -29.96 -17.85 1.83
CA LEU A 285 -31.24 -17.71 2.55
C LEU A 285 -31.11 -18.12 4.02
N MET A 286 -30.40 -19.21 4.30
CA MET A 286 -30.09 -19.64 5.66
C MET A 286 -29.37 -18.55 6.45
N LYS A 287 -28.36 -17.91 5.84
CA LYS A 287 -27.64 -16.80 6.45
C LYS A 287 -28.52 -15.57 6.69
N ALA A 288 -29.42 -15.26 5.76
CA ALA A 288 -30.38 -14.16 5.94
C ALA A 288 -31.33 -14.43 7.12
N SER A 289 -31.81 -15.67 7.26
CA SER A 289 -32.67 -16.09 8.37
C SER A 289 -31.92 -16.06 9.72
N GLU A 290 -30.68 -16.53 9.78
CA GLU A 290 -29.83 -16.43 10.99
C GLU A 290 -29.64 -14.98 11.45
N GLY A 291 -29.46 -14.05 10.51
CA GLY A 291 -29.31 -12.62 10.78
C GLY A 291 -30.63 -11.86 11.01
N GLY A 292 -31.78 -12.48 10.77
CA GLY A 292 -33.09 -11.83 10.86
C GLY A 292 -33.37 -10.78 9.77
N ASP A 293 -32.66 -10.82 8.64
CA ASP A 293 -32.85 -9.84 7.55
C ASP A 293 -34.01 -10.26 6.63
N LEU A 294 -35.22 -9.86 7.04
CA LEU A 294 -36.46 -10.16 6.30
C LEU A 294 -36.47 -9.60 4.88
N LYS A 295 -35.74 -8.51 4.59
CA LYS A 295 -35.71 -7.92 3.24
C LYS A 295 -34.86 -8.77 2.31
N VAL A 296 -33.67 -9.15 2.77
CA VAL A 296 -32.78 -10.07 2.04
C VAL A 296 -33.45 -11.42 1.85
N ALA A 297 -34.02 -12.01 2.90
CA ALA A 297 -34.69 -13.31 2.82
C ALA A 297 -35.85 -13.29 1.81
N ARG A 298 -36.70 -12.26 1.85
CA ARG A 298 -37.80 -12.09 0.88
C ARG A 298 -37.28 -12.03 -0.55
N SER A 299 -36.25 -11.22 -0.80
CA SER A 299 -35.70 -11.10 -2.15
C SER A 299 -35.09 -12.41 -2.65
N LEU A 300 -34.40 -13.16 -1.78
CA LEU A 300 -33.86 -14.47 -2.14
C LEU A 300 -34.97 -15.45 -2.52
N ILE A 301 -36.05 -15.50 -1.73
CA ILE A 301 -37.23 -16.34 -2.01
C ILE A 301 -37.91 -15.92 -3.32
N GLU A 302 -38.10 -14.61 -3.55
CA GLU A 302 -38.67 -14.07 -4.79
C GLU A 302 -37.83 -14.43 -6.03
N ASN A 303 -36.53 -14.70 -5.85
CA ASN A 303 -35.61 -15.12 -6.92
C ASN A 303 -35.30 -16.63 -6.90
N GLY A 304 -36.14 -17.44 -6.23
CA GLY A 304 -36.07 -18.90 -6.34
C GLY A 304 -35.16 -19.61 -5.35
N ALA A 305 -34.83 -18.98 -4.22
CA ALA A 305 -34.16 -19.67 -3.13
C ALA A 305 -35.04 -20.79 -2.54
N ASP A 306 -34.49 -21.99 -2.40
CA ASP A 306 -35.18 -23.14 -1.80
C ASP A 306 -35.30 -22.96 -0.28
N VAL A 307 -36.51 -22.69 0.17
CA VAL A 307 -36.84 -22.55 1.60
C VAL A 307 -36.64 -23.86 2.38
N ASN A 308 -36.71 -25.02 1.71
CA ASN A 308 -36.59 -26.33 2.32
C ASN A 308 -35.16 -26.89 2.32
N ALA A 309 -34.19 -26.14 1.77
CA ALA A 309 -32.79 -26.51 1.87
C ALA A 309 -32.41 -26.70 3.34
N ALA A 310 -31.63 -27.74 3.62
CA ALA A 310 -31.16 -28.08 4.96
C ALA A 310 -29.64 -28.14 4.98
N ASP A 311 -29.02 -27.57 6.01
CA ASP A 311 -27.57 -27.59 6.18
C ASP A 311 -27.09 -28.97 6.70
N SER A 312 -25.78 -29.10 6.97
CA SER A 312 -25.20 -30.36 7.47
C SER A 312 -25.80 -30.84 8.80
N ASP A 313 -26.38 -29.93 9.59
CA ASP A 313 -27.03 -30.22 10.88
C ASP A 313 -28.55 -30.41 10.72
N LYS A 314 -29.05 -30.48 9.48
CA LYS A 314 -30.48 -30.56 9.12
C LYS A 314 -31.28 -29.32 9.50
N TRP A 315 -30.62 -28.19 9.73
CA TRP A 315 -31.31 -26.92 9.99
C TRP A 315 -31.82 -26.31 8.68
N THR A 316 -33.06 -25.81 8.70
CA THR A 316 -33.73 -25.15 7.58
C THR A 316 -33.92 -23.67 7.85
N SER A 317 -33.99 -22.86 6.78
CA SER A 317 -34.17 -21.41 6.88
C SER A 317 -35.54 -20.93 7.39
N VAL A 318 -36.50 -21.86 7.53
CA VAL A 318 -37.90 -21.68 7.96
C VAL A 318 -38.13 -22.19 9.37
#